data_AF-A0A3R9U8L1-F1
#
_entry.id   AF-A0A3R9U8L1-F1
#
_cell.length_a   1.000
_cell.length_b   1.000
_cell.length_c   1.000
_cell.angle_alpha   90.00
_cell.angle_beta   90.00
_cell.angle_gamma   90.00
#
_symmetry.space_group_name_H-M   'P 1'
#
loop_
_entity.id
_entity.type
_entity.pdbx_description
1 polymer ?
#
loop_
_entity_poly.entity_id
_entity_poly.type
_entity_poly.pdbx_seq_one_letter_code
_entity_poly.pdbx_strand_id
1 'polypeptide(L)'
;MAQNKRQIGINQEETGCTRTFSRNITEFAELIIEPNIIAGTPTVECIGEPEIIDMLPEFDDNCTFNVSQDLCVEFDVSFGANASVGANGLVCDDPIIGGCGTPPMGCVLTRGRYQTDEEFTNSIIEAEGGSIPLGNGGNFSILATTGNVADIFDGNPPAPAPDIPQYETLYIQLLTAKLNVARGATCDFATEAIAAADAFLSNVTPADPTQASALADDLDDFNNGRINECPQKCD
;
A
#
# COMPACT_ATOMS: atom_id res chain seq x y z
N MET A 1 25.45 -72.27 6.95
CA MET A 1 24.19 -71.50 6.98
C MET A 1 24.53 -70.10 6.49
N ALA A 2 24.18 -69.82 5.23
CA ALA A 2 24.69 -68.69 4.46
C ALA A 2 23.87 -67.42 4.71
N GLN A 3 24.60 -66.31 4.82
CA GLN A 3 24.12 -64.94 4.96
C GLN A 3 23.48 -64.44 3.65
N ASN A 4 22.39 -63.69 3.75
CA ASN A 4 22.01 -62.72 2.72
C ASN A 4 21.10 -61.64 3.30
N LYS A 5 21.71 -60.58 3.88
CA LYS A 5 21.02 -59.30 4.13
C LYS A 5 21.45 -58.35 3.02
N ARG A 6 20.56 -58.11 2.05
CA ARG A 6 20.72 -57.00 1.11
C ARG A 6 20.42 -55.69 1.85
N GLN A 7 21.46 -54.92 2.15
CA GLN A 7 21.32 -53.49 2.43
C GLN A 7 21.24 -52.77 1.09
N ILE A 8 20.12 -52.10 0.84
CA ILE A 8 20.00 -51.09 -0.21
C ILE A 8 20.38 -49.77 0.45
N GLY A 9 21.58 -49.28 0.16
CA GLY A 9 21.99 -47.93 0.50
C GLY A 9 21.42 -46.96 -0.53
N ILE A 10 20.45 -46.17 -0.13
CA ILE A 10 20.06 -44.95 -0.85
C ILE A 10 20.92 -43.82 -0.31
N ASN A 11 22.01 -43.51 -1.02
CA ASN A 11 22.70 -42.23 -0.89
C ASN A 11 21.83 -41.20 -1.59
N GLN A 12 20.95 -40.55 -0.84
CA GLN A 12 20.26 -39.37 -1.32
C GLN A 12 21.16 -38.18 -1.01
N GLU A 13 21.83 -37.65 -2.03
CA GLU A 13 22.37 -36.29 -1.98
C GLU A 13 21.20 -35.34 -1.76
N GLU A 14 21.03 -34.89 -0.51
CA GLU A 14 20.17 -33.75 -0.22
C GLU A 14 20.86 -32.49 -0.76
N THR A 15 20.65 -32.18 -2.04
CA THR A 15 20.64 -30.79 -2.48
C THR A 15 19.47 -30.12 -1.77
N GLY A 16 19.74 -29.64 -0.55
CA GLY A 16 18.80 -28.88 0.26
C GLY A 16 18.43 -27.60 -0.47
N CYS A 17 17.34 -27.65 -1.24
CA CYS A 17 16.68 -26.44 -1.69
C CYS A 17 16.05 -25.79 -0.47
N THR A 18 16.75 -24.79 0.08
CA THR A 18 16.21 -23.88 1.09
C THR A 18 14.93 -23.28 0.53
N ARG A 19 13.78 -23.54 1.17
CA ARG A 19 12.51 -22.89 0.84
C ARG A 19 12.16 -21.93 1.96
N THR A 20 11.97 -20.67 1.57
CA THR A 20 11.57 -19.59 2.45
C THR A 20 10.05 -19.57 2.54
N PHE A 21 9.51 -19.62 3.75
CA PHE A 21 8.09 -19.43 4.04
C PHE A 21 7.90 -18.08 4.73
N SER A 22 6.88 -17.33 4.33
CA SER A 22 6.61 -15.98 4.81
C SER A 22 5.31 -15.97 5.62
N ARG A 23 5.31 -15.35 6.81
CA ARG A 23 4.13 -15.10 7.64
C ARG A 23 4.29 -13.72 8.27
N ASN A 24 3.23 -12.91 8.29
CA ASN A 24 3.28 -11.61 8.95
C ASN A 24 3.17 -11.81 10.47
N ILE A 25 4.24 -11.43 11.17
CA ILE A 25 4.26 -11.21 12.61
C ILE A 25 4.57 -9.73 12.76
N THR A 26 3.65 -8.98 13.39
CA THR A 26 3.90 -7.58 13.73
C THR A 26 4.59 -7.54 15.07
N GLU A 27 5.87 -7.23 15.07
CA GLU A 27 6.67 -6.94 16.26
C GLU A 27 7.07 -5.47 16.19
N PHE A 28 6.78 -4.72 17.25
CA PHE A 28 7.16 -3.32 17.38
C PHE A 28 8.21 -3.20 18.49
N ALA A 29 9.34 -2.59 18.19
CA ALA A 29 10.33 -2.20 19.19
C ALA A 29 10.12 -0.72 19.49
N GLU A 30 9.65 -0.41 20.70
CA GLU A 30 9.52 0.96 21.17
C GLU A 30 10.89 1.45 21.68
N LEU A 31 11.40 2.53 21.08
CA LEU A 31 12.62 3.21 21.52
C LEU A 31 12.25 4.51 22.22
N ILE A 32 12.39 4.53 23.55
CA ILE A 32 12.20 5.73 24.36
C ILE A 32 13.60 6.25 24.74
N ILE A 33 13.98 7.39 24.17
CA ILE A 33 15.22 8.09 24.51
C ILE A 33 14.86 9.23 25.46
N GLU A 34 15.19 9.08 26.74
CA GLU A 34 15.09 10.17 27.73
C GLU A 34 16.49 10.78 27.98
N PRO A 35 16.82 11.92 27.37
CA PRO A 35 18.07 12.58 27.66
C PRO A 35 18.08 13.12 29.10
N ASN A 36 19.04 12.67 29.92
CA ASN A 36 19.24 13.19 31.27
C ASN A 36 20.43 14.16 31.28
N ILE A 37 20.15 15.46 31.41
CA ILE A 37 21.17 16.49 31.58
C ILE A 37 21.36 16.74 33.09
N ILE A 38 22.44 16.21 33.64
CA ILE A 38 22.87 16.54 35.01
C ILE A 38 23.90 17.66 34.91
N ALA A 39 23.49 18.89 35.25
CA ALA A 39 24.41 20.01 35.34
C ALA A 39 25.38 19.81 36.52
N GLY A 40 26.69 19.83 36.24
CA GLY A 40 27.73 19.82 37.27
C GLY A 40 27.90 21.18 37.95
N THR A 41 28.53 21.21 39.11
CA THR A 41 28.92 22.46 39.77
C THR A 41 29.98 23.18 38.93
N PRO A 42 29.79 24.45 38.55
CA PRO A 42 30.79 25.18 37.79
C PRO A 42 32.04 25.42 38.65
N THR A 43 33.22 25.16 38.08
CA THR A 43 34.51 25.56 38.66
C THR A 43 34.93 26.88 38.02
N VAL A 44 35.10 27.91 38.85
CA VAL A 44 35.64 29.20 38.43
C VAL A 44 37.09 29.26 38.90
N GLU A 45 38.01 29.43 37.95
CA GLU A 45 39.42 29.64 38.24
C GLU A 45 39.83 31.00 37.67
N CYS A 46 40.42 31.85 38.50
CA CYS A 46 40.94 33.14 38.06
C CYS A 46 42.22 32.89 37.27
N ILE A 47 42.23 33.25 35.99
CA ILE A 47 43.43 33.15 35.15
C ILE A 47 44.12 34.52 35.13
N GLY A 48 45.37 34.56 35.61
CA GLY A 48 46.23 35.75 35.58
C GLY A 48 46.52 36.37 36.95
N GLU A 49 47.48 37.30 36.99
CA GLU A 49 47.73 38.12 38.17
C GLU A 49 46.72 39.28 38.24
N PRO A 50 46.26 39.68 39.44
CA PRO A 50 45.33 40.79 39.57
C PRO A 50 45.98 42.09 39.10
N GLU A 51 45.35 42.73 38.11
CA GLU A 51 45.76 44.03 37.59
C GLU A 51 44.79 45.12 38.11
N ILE A 52 45.34 46.29 38.47
CA ILE A 52 44.53 47.46 38.83
C ILE A 52 44.22 48.20 37.53
N ILE A 53 42.94 48.21 37.16
CA ILE A 53 42.43 48.92 35.99
C ILE A 53 41.62 50.14 36.44
N ASP A 54 41.92 51.31 35.87
CA ASP A 54 41.31 52.60 36.23
C ASP A 54 39.88 52.80 35.68
N MET A 55 39.41 51.88 34.83
CA MET A 55 38.07 51.93 34.24
C MET A 55 37.49 50.52 34.16
N LEU A 56 36.38 50.29 34.88
CA LEU A 56 35.66 49.03 34.88
C LEU A 56 34.91 48.87 33.53
N PRO A 57 34.99 47.70 32.88
CA PRO A 57 34.07 47.40 31.78
C PRO A 57 32.63 47.32 32.30
N GLU A 58 31.64 47.56 31.42
CA GLU A 58 30.24 47.28 31.74
C GLU A 58 30.08 45.78 31.94
N PHE A 59 29.54 45.39 33.11
CA PHE A 59 29.20 44.00 33.42
C PHE A 59 27.74 43.79 33.05
N ASP A 60 27.48 42.80 32.19
CA ASP A 60 26.15 42.24 32.08
C ASP A 60 25.88 41.33 33.28
N ASP A 61 24.71 41.47 33.90
CA ASP A 61 24.33 40.68 35.09
C ASP A 61 24.25 39.16 34.78
N ASN A 62 24.15 38.79 33.51
CA ASN A 62 24.02 37.40 33.06
C ASN A 62 24.82 37.14 31.78
N CYS A 63 25.74 36.18 31.80
CA CYS A 63 26.32 35.60 30.60
C CYS A 63 25.45 34.42 30.15
N THR A 64 24.77 34.56 29.00
CA THR A 64 23.99 33.47 28.41
C THR A 64 24.80 32.81 27.30
N PHE A 65 24.99 31.49 27.36
CA PHE A 65 25.49 30.72 26.23
C PHE A 65 24.58 29.52 25.98
N ASN A 66 24.32 29.22 24.70
CA ASN A 66 23.51 28.08 24.30
C ASN A 66 24.42 26.89 24.02
N VAL A 67 24.17 25.78 24.70
CA VAL A 67 24.80 24.49 24.39
C VAL A 67 23.82 23.67 23.57
N SER A 68 24.21 23.34 22.34
CA SER A 68 23.47 22.44 21.46
C SER A 68 24.33 21.20 21.23
N GLN A 69 23.72 20.02 21.26
CA GLN A 69 24.38 18.75 20.98
C GLN A 69 23.51 17.96 20.01
N ASP A 70 24.06 17.66 18.83
CA ASP A 70 23.46 16.74 17.89
C ASP A 70 23.84 15.31 18.29
N LEU A 71 22.85 14.46 18.55
CA LEU A 71 23.06 13.02 18.74
C LEU A 71 22.83 12.28 17.42
N CYS A 72 23.85 11.58 16.93
CA CYS A 72 23.72 10.58 15.88
C CYS A 72 23.68 9.20 16.55
N VAL A 73 22.56 8.49 16.42
CA VAL A 73 22.35 7.17 17.03
C VAL A 73 22.13 6.15 15.91
N GLU A 74 23.04 5.19 15.80
CA GLU A 74 22.91 4.01 14.94
C GLU A 74 22.93 2.77 15.84
N PHE A 75 22.02 1.82 15.62
CA PHE A 75 22.05 0.53 16.28
C PHE A 75 21.57 -0.56 15.32
N ASP A 76 22.25 -1.71 15.40
CA ASP A 76 21.91 -2.89 14.62
C ASP A 76 20.79 -3.67 15.32
N VAL A 77 19.65 -3.82 14.65
CA VAL A 77 18.55 -4.67 15.12
C VAL A 77 18.61 -5.99 14.38
N SER A 78 18.88 -7.08 15.12
CA SER A 78 18.82 -8.45 14.59
C SER A 78 17.59 -9.17 15.14
N PHE A 79 16.63 -9.47 14.27
CA PHE A 79 15.44 -10.27 14.59
C PHE A 79 15.69 -11.76 14.32
N GLY A 80 15.15 -12.65 15.15
CA GLY A 80 15.21 -14.09 14.94
C GLY A 80 13.87 -14.74 15.23
N ALA A 81 13.27 -15.39 14.22
CA ALA A 81 12.04 -16.19 14.37
C ALA A 81 12.39 -17.68 14.31
N ASN A 82 12.09 -18.43 15.38
CA ASN A 82 12.18 -19.89 15.38
C ASN A 82 10.81 -20.48 15.04
N ALA A 83 10.63 -20.96 13.81
CA ALA A 83 9.48 -21.76 13.43
C ALA A 83 9.77 -23.23 13.76
N SER A 84 9.01 -23.84 14.68
CA SER A 84 9.04 -25.28 14.91
C SER A 84 7.74 -25.92 14.45
N VAL A 85 7.87 -27.06 13.78
CA VAL A 85 6.75 -27.87 13.29
C VAL A 85 6.31 -28.80 14.42
N GLY A 86 5.20 -28.46 15.09
CA GLY A 86 4.50 -29.41 15.95
C GLY A 86 3.74 -30.41 15.07
N ALA A 87 3.92 -31.71 15.32
CA ALA A 87 3.15 -32.76 14.68
C ALA A 87 1.67 -32.59 15.05
N ASN A 88 0.86 -32.06 14.12
CA ASN A 88 -0.46 -32.57 13.73
C ASN A 88 -1.03 -31.71 12.59
N GLY A 89 -1.51 -32.41 11.55
CA GLY A 89 -1.72 -31.92 10.19
C GLY A 89 -2.55 -30.66 10.02
N LEU A 90 -2.07 -29.81 9.10
CA LEU A 90 -2.87 -28.85 8.36
C LEU A 90 -2.93 -29.34 6.90
N VAL A 91 -4.14 -29.42 6.36
CA VAL A 91 -4.35 -29.56 4.92
C VAL A 91 -4.08 -28.19 4.32
N CYS A 92 -3.06 -28.10 3.48
CA CYS A 92 -2.73 -26.91 2.72
C CYS A 92 -3.21 -27.13 1.28
N ASP A 93 -3.92 -26.15 0.74
CA ASP A 93 -4.03 -25.98 -0.72
C ASP A 93 -2.68 -25.48 -1.28
N ASP A 94 -2.51 -25.58 -2.60
CA ASP A 94 -1.24 -25.34 -3.29
C ASP A 94 -0.68 -23.93 -3.03
N PRO A 95 0.54 -23.81 -2.47
CA PRO A 95 1.13 -22.51 -2.15
C PRO A 95 1.67 -21.80 -3.41
N ILE A 96 1.35 -20.50 -3.51
CA ILE A 96 1.87 -19.58 -4.53
C ILE A 96 3.13 -18.87 -4.02
N ILE A 97 4.07 -18.55 -4.90
CA ILE A 97 5.37 -17.95 -4.57
C ILE A 97 5.28 -16.42 -4.69
N GLY A 98 5.31 -15.70 -3.57
CA GLY A 98 5.37 -14.24 -3.48
C GLY A 98 5.43 -13.74 -2.03
N GLY A 99 6.10 -12.62 -1.76
CA GLY A 99 6.05 -11.97 -0.44
C GLY A 99 4.67 -11.36 -0.17
N CYS A 100 4.40 -10.92 1.06
CA CYS A 100 3.31 -9.98 1.33
C CYS A 100 3.67 -8.60 0.76
N GLY A 101 3.88 -8.54 -0.55
CA GLY A 101 4.13 -7.31 -1.27
C GLY A 101 2.81 -6.58 -1.45
N THR A 102 2.87 -5.26 -1.44
CA THR A 102 1.96 -4.48 -2.30
C THR A 102 1.85 -5.20 -3.64
N PRO A 103 0.62 -5.51 -4.12
CA PRO A 103 0.47 -6.26 -5.35
C PRO A 103 1.31 -5.58 -6.43
N PRO A 104 2.06 -6.35 -7.24
CA PRO A 104 3.04 -5.77 -8.15
C PRO A 104 2.40 -4.61 -8.92
N MET A 105 3.02 -3.43 -8.85
CA MET A 105 2.55 -2.29 -9.62
C MET A 105 2.54 -2.71 -11.11
N GLY A 106 1.43 -2.44 -11.80
CA GLY A 106 1.27 -2.85 -13.20
C GLY A 106 0.62 -4.21 -13.45
N CYS A 107 -0.18 -4.75 -12.50
CA CYS A 107 -1.17 -5.82 -12.76
C CYS A 107 -2.58 -5.36 -12.36
N VAL A 108 -3.61 -5.89 -13.03
CA VAL A 108 -5.00 -5.55 -12.72
C VAL A 108 -5.54 -6.35 -11.52
N LEU A 109 -6.34 -5.68 -10.71
CA LEU A 109 -7.11 -6.28 -9.63
C LEU A 109 -8.59 -6.29 -10.00
N THR A 110 -9.31 -7.30 -9.55
CA THR A 110 -10.74 -7.40 -9.76
C THR A 110 -11.51 -6.49 -8.81
N ARG A 111 -12.77 -6.21 -9.15
CA ARG A 111 -13.74 -5.55 -8.26
C ARG A 111 -13.69 -6.10 -6.84
N GLY A 112 -13.69 -7.43 -6.70
CA GLY A 112 -13.74 -8.09 -5.39
C GLY A 112 -12.60 -7.65 -4.47
N ARG A 113 -11.39 -7.44 -5.00
CA ARG A 113 -10.26 -6.97 -4.20
C ARG A 113 -10.52 -5.56 -3.63
N TYR A 114 -10.97 -4.63 -4.45
CA TYR A 114 -11.26 -3.26 -4.03
C TYR A 114 -12.47 -3.20 -3.08
N GLN A 115 -13.47 -4.04 -3.30
CA GLN A 115 -14.67 -4.11 -2.46
C GLN A 115 -14.38 -4.70 -1.07
N THR A 116 -13.49 -5.68 -0.96
CA THR A 116 -13.19 -6.35 0.33
C THR A 116 -12.12 -5.66 1.17
N ASP A 117 -11.29 -4.81 0.57
CA ASP A 117 -10.16 -4.15 1.23
C ASP A 117 -10.35 -2.63 1.19
N GLU A 118 -11.19 -2.13 2.10
CA GLU A 118 -11.60 -0.73 2.15
C GLU A 118 -10.42 0.21 2.42
N GLU A 119 -9.52 -0.16 3.34
CA GLU A 119 -8.32 0.63 3.66
C GLU A 119 -7.43 0.79 2.43
N PHE A 120 -7.20 -0.30 1.70
CA PHE A 120 -6.45 -0.28 0.46
C PHE A 120 -7.11 0.60 -0.60
N THR A 121 -8.41 0.44 -0.84
CA THR A 121 -9.15 1.25 -1.82
C THR A 121 -9.15 2.73 -1.46
N ASN A 122 -9.39 3.07 -0.19
CA ASN A 122 -9.39 4.44 0.29
C ASN A 122 -8.02 5.09 0.14
N SER A 123 -6.93 4.36 0.40
CA SER A 123 -5.57 4.87 0.21
C SER A 123 -5.28 5.29 -1.25
N ILE A 124 -5.85 4.59 -2.23
CA ILE A 124 -5.71 4.92 -3.65
C ILE A 124 -6.54 6.16 -3.99
N ILE A 125 -7.79 6.23 -3.49
CA ILE A 125 -8.65 7.40 -3.70
C ILE A 125 -8.03 8.67 -3.10
N GLU A 126 -7.43 8.56 -1.91
CA GLU A 126 -6.72 9.67 -1.26
C GLU A 126 -5.49 10.11 -2.06
N ALA A 127 -4.72 9.16 -2.60
CA ALA A 127 -3.58 9.45 -3.47
C ALA A 127 -3.99 10.16 -4.77
N GLU A 128 -5.18 9.89 -5.28
CA GLU A 128 -5.79 10.58 -6.43
C GLU A 128 -6.44 11.94 -6.06
N GLY A 129 -6.16 12.47 -4.87
CA GLY A 129 -6.68 13.77 -4.42
C GLY A 129 -8.03 13.68 -3.69
N GLY A 130 -8.42 12.50 -3.22
CA GLY A 130 -9.60 12.26 -2.38
C GLY A 130 -10.88 11.91 -3.15
N SER A 131 -10.85 11.93 -4.49
CA SER A 131 -11.99 11.54 -5.31
C SER A 131 -11.58 11.08 -6.70
N ILE A 132 -12.31 10.12 -7.26
CA ILE A 132 -12.15 9.65 -8.63
C ILE A 132 -13.44 9.99 -9.41
N PRO A 133 -13.38 10.81 -10.47
CA PRO A 133 -14.55 11.12 -11.28
C PRO A 133 -14.99 9.90 -12.09
N LEU A 134 -16.29 9.66 -12.20
CA LEU A 134 -16.91 8.66 -13.08
C LEU A 134 -17.80 9.40 -14.07
N GLY A 135 -17.30 9.62 -15.28
CA GLY A 135 -17.78 10.64 -16.22
C GLY A 135 -16.89 11.89 -16.26
N ASN A 136 -16.98 12.66 -17.35
CA ASN A 136 -16.29 13.94 -17.56
C ASN A 136 -17.17 15.16 -17.21
N GLY A 137 -18.03 15.03 -16.20
CA GLY A 137 -19.09 15.99 -15.87
C GLY A 137 -20.30 15.87 -16.80
N GLY A 138 -21.44 16.44 -16.41
CA GLY A 138 -22.68 16.34 -17.19
C GLY A 138 -23.77 15.55 -16.47
N ASN A 139 -24.65 14.90 -17.24
CA ASN A 139 -25.96 14.46 -16.75
C ASN A 139 -25.87 13.29 -15.75
N PHE A 140 -25.05 12.28 -16.02
CA PHE A 140 -24.91 11.10 -15.16
C PHE A 140 -23.49 10.95 -14.59
N SER A 141 -22.71 12.03 -14.55
CA SER A 141 -21.37 11.96 -13.93
C SER A 141 -21.47 12.03 -12.41
N ILE A 142 -20.69 11.21 -11.71
CA ILE A 142 -20.59 11.19 -10.23
C ILE A 142 -19.11 11.25 -9.80
N LEU A 143 -18.88 11.51 -8.51
CA LEU A 143 -17.56 11.38 -7.89
C LEU A 143 -17.57 10.18 -6.94
N ALA A 144 -16.64 9.25 -7.15
CA ALA A 144 -16.31 8.24 -6.16
C ALA A 144 -15.37 8.84 -5.12
N THR A 145 -15.69 8.66 -3.85
CA THR A 145 -14.97 9.18 -2.68
C THR A 145 -14.89 8.09 -1.63
N THR A 146 -14.03 8.23 -0.63
CA THR A 146 -13.98 7.28 0.49
C THR A 146 -15.33 7.12 1.20
N GLY A 147 -16.21 8.14 1.16
CA GLY A 147 -17.53 8.11 1.80
C GLY A 147 -18.64 7.38 1.03
N ASN A 148 -18.46 7.04 -0.25
CA ASN A 148 -19.49 6.41 -1.08
C ASN A 148 -18.98 5.25 -1.96
N VAL A 149 -17.68 4.94 -1.89
CA VAL A 149 -17.07 3.90 -2.74
C VAL A 149 -17.69 2.51 -2.51
N ALA A 150 -18.04 2.19 -1.27
CA ALA A 150 -18.72 0.94 -0.91
C ALA A 150 -20.10 0.85 -1.58
N ASP A 151 -20.89 1.93 -1.51
CA ASP A 151 -22.22 1.98 -2.13
C ASP A 151 -22.13 1.78 -3.65
N ILE A 152 -21.13 2.38 -4.31
CA ILE A 152 -20.90 2.18 -5.75
C ILE A 152 -20.62 0.70 -6.04
N PHE A 153 -19.74 0.04 -5.26
CA PHE A 153 -19.42 -1.38 -5.46
C PHE A 153 -20.59 -2.33 -5.15
N ASP A 154 -21.50 -1.91 -4.29
CA ASP A 154 -22.73 -2.64 -3.95
C ASP A 154 -23.87 -2.39 -4.95
N GLY A 155 -23.62 -1.63 -6.02
CA GLY A 155 -24.61 -1.35 -7.07
C GLY A 155 -25.58 -0.23 -6.71
N ASN A 156 -25.23 0.63 -5.76
CA ASN A 156 -26.05 1.76 -5.32
C ASN A 156 -25.33 3.10 -5.58
N PRO A 157 -24.96 3.42 -6.83
CA PRO A 157 -24.26 4.67 -7.12
C PRO A 157 -25.12 5.88 -6.74
N PRO A 158 -24.53 6.94 -6.16
CA PRO A 158 -25.28 8.14 -5.79
C PRO A 158 -25.86 8.86 -7.02
N ALA A 159 -26.87 9.69 -6.80
CA ALA A 159 -27.38 10.60 -7.82
C ALA A 159 -26.26 11.51 -8.38
N PRO A 160 -26.30 11.87 -9.68
CA PRO A 160 -27.40 11.69 -10.63
C PRO A 160 -27.38 10.35 -11.41
N ALA A 161 -26.71 9.30 -10.93
CA ALA A 161 -26.75 7.99 -11.57
C ALA A 161 -28.19 7.48 -11.81
N PRO A 162 -28.50 6.93 -13.00
CA PRO A 162 -29.77 6.26 -13.24
C PRO A 162 -29.90 4.98 -12.41
N ASP A 163 -31.09 4.76 -11.84
CA ASP A 163 -31.48 3.51 -11.18
C ASP A 163 -31.81 2.42 -12.23
N ILE A 164 -30.76 1.97 -12.91
CA ILE A 164 -30.78 1.02 -14.01
C ILE A 164 -29.60 0.05 -13.84
N PRO A 165 -29.82 -1.27 -13.78
CA PRO A 165 -28.75 -2.25 -13.51
C PRO A 165 -27.52 -2.19 -14.42
N GLN A 166 -27.71 -1.82 -15.68
CA GLN A 166 -26.61 -1.66 -16.64
C GLN A 166 -25.72 -0.45 -16.30
N TYR A 167 -26.30 0.62 -15.77
CA TYR A 167 -25.54 1.78 -15.29
C TYR A 167 -24.80 1.45 -13.99
N GLU A 168 -25.45 0.75 -13.05
CA GLU A 168 -24.80 0.26 -11.82
C GLU A 168 -23.54 -0.55 -12.17
N THR A 169 -23.68 -1.51 -13.10
CA THR A 169 -22.56 -2.34 -13.57
C THR A 169 -21.47 -1.47 -14.23
N LEU A 170 -21.86 -0.49 -15.06
CA LEU A 170 -20.92 0.42 -15.69
C LEU A 170 -20.12 1.23 -14.66
N TYR A 171 -20.76 1.80 -13.63
CA TYR A 171 -20.03 2.55 -12.58
C TYR A 171 -19.06 1.66 -11.81
N ILE A 172 -19.48 0.45 -11.47
CA ILE A 172 -18.64 -0.55 -10.79
C ILE A 172 -17.38 -0.85 -11.62
N GLN A 173 -17.56 -1.15 -12.91
CA GLN A 173 -16.45 -1.52 -13.78
C GLN A 173 -15.54 -0.34 -14.09
N LEU A 174 -16.12 0.86 -14.29
CA LEU A 174 -15.35 2.09 -14.51
C LEU A 174 -14.52 2.47 -13.29
N LEU A 175 -15.09 2.40 -12.09
CA LEU A 175 -14.37 2.65 -10.84
C LEU A 175 -13.22 1.65 -10.67
N THR A 176 -13.49 0.36 -10.88
CA THR A 176 -12.46 -0.70 -10.82
C THR A 176 -11.32 -0.43 -11.81
N ALA A 177 -11.64 -0.01 -13.04
CA ALA A 177 -10.66 0.28 -14.07
C ALA A 177 -9.80 1.51 -13.72
N LYS A 178 -10.43 2.58 -13.22
CA LYS A 178 -9.69 3.78 -12.78
C LYS A 178 -8.78 3.51 -11.59
N LEU A 179 -9.20 2.68 -10.63
CA LEU A 179 -8.35 2.25 -9.53
C LEU A 179 -7.16 1.40 -10.03
N ASN A 180 -7.36 0.53 -11.02
CA ASN A 180 -6.27 -0.21 -11.67
C ASN A 180 -5.27 0.74 -12.35
N VAL A 181 -5.75 1.73 -13.10
CA VAL A 181 -4.90 2.74 -13.76
C VAL A 181 -4.15 3.61 -12.75
N ALA A 182 -4.79 4.05 -11.66
CA ALA A 182 -4.14 4.80 -10.58
C ALA A 182 -2.98 4.02 -9.93
N ARG A 183 -3.07 2.69 -9.91
CA ARG A 183 -1.99 1.79 -9.47
C ARG A 183 -0.93 1.48 -10.53
N GLY A 184 -1.04 2.09 -11.71
CA GLY A 184 -0.12 1.90 -12.83
C GLY A 184 -0.42 0.70 -13.73
N ALA A 185 -1.55 0.01 -13.54
CA ALA A 185 -2.01 -0.99 -14.50
C ALA A 185 -2.72 -0.27 -15.65
N THR A 186 -1.96 0.12 -16.68
CA THR A 186 -2.47 0.87 -17.84
C THR A 186 -2.08 0.23 -19.17
N CYS A 187 -2.87 0.50 -20.20
CA CYS A 187 -2.66 0.13 -21.61
C CYS A 187 -3.54 1.01 -22.49
N ASP A 188 -3.32 0.97 -23.81
CA ASP A 188 -4.09 1.77 -24.78
C ASP A 188 -5.58 1.42 -24.75
N PHE A 189 -5.91 0.12 -24.72
CA PHE A 189 -7.30 -0.35 -24.60
C PHE A 189 -8.00 0.19 -23.34
N ALA A 190 -7.36 0.12 -22.17
CA ALA A 190 -7.93 0.64 -20.93
C ALA A 190 -8.17 2.14 -21.01
N THR A 191 -7.22 2.89 -21.58
CA THR A 191 -7.34 4.33 -21.76
C THR A 191 -8.52 4.69 -22.66
N GLU A 192 -8.69 3.97 -23.78
CA GLU A 192 -9.81 4.17 -24.71
C GLU A 192 -11.16 3.77 -24.09
N ALA A 193 -11.25 2.61 -23.43
CA ALA A 193 -12.47 2.13 -22.81
C ALA A 193 -12.95 3.05 -21.67
N ILE A 194 -12.03 3.50 -20.81
CA ILE A 194 -12.32 4.47 -19.75
C ILE A 194 -12.80 5.79 -20.36
N ALA A 195 -12.11 6.31 -21.39
CA ALA A 195 -12.50 7.55 -22.05
C ALA A 195 -13.88 7.45 -22.71
N ALA A 196 -14.20 6.30 -23.32
CA ALA A 196 -15.50 6.03 -23.93
C ALA A 196 -16.62 5.99 -22.88
N ALA A 197 -16.40 5.31 -21.75
CA ALA A 197 -17.34 5.26 -20.64
C ALA A 197 -17.55 6.64 -20.00
N ASP A 198 -16.47 7.40 -19.79
CA ASP A 198 -16.56 8.76 -19.25
C ASP A 198 -17.35 9.69 -20.17
N ALA A 199 -17.05 9.65 -21.48
CA ALA A 199 -17.76 10.45 -22.47
C ALA A 199 -19.23 10.05 -22.60
N PHE A 200 -19.55 8.77 -22.49
CA PHE A 200 -20.92 8.27 -22.48
C PHE A 200 -21.71 8.82 -21.29
N LEU A 201 -21.19 8.68 -20.06
CA LEU A 201 -21.84 9.17 -18.83
C LEU A 201 -22.03 10.69 -18.81
N SER A 202 -21.16 11.43 -19.52
CA SER A 202 -21.29 12.88 -19.66
C SER A 202 -22.43 13.32 -20.57
N ASN A 203 -22.64 12.61 -21.68
CA ASN A 203 -23.44 13.11 -22.80
C ASN A 203 -24.77 12.36 -22.99
N VAL A 204 -24.90 11.14 -22.47
CA VAL A 204 -26.04 10.27 -22.76
C VAL A 204 -27.35 10.90 -22.27
N THR A 205 -28.24 11.17 -23.23
CA THR A 205 -29.60 11.68 -22.97
C THR A 205 -30.50 11.33 -24.17
N PRO A 206 -31.57 10.50 -24.01
CA PRO A 206 -31.98 9.78 -22.80
C PRO A 206 -31.01 8.64 -22.45
N ALA A 207 -31.23 7.98 -21.30
CA ALA A 207 -30.45 6.82 -20.89
C ALA A 207 -30.45 5.70 -21.97
N ASP A 208 -29.32 5.03 -22.13
CA ASP A 208 -29.11 3.94 -23.09
C ASP A 208 -28.50 2.72 -22.37
N PRO A 209 -29.34 1.81 -21.83
CA PRO A 209 -28.87 0.65 -21.09
C PRO A 209 -28.06 -0.33 -21.96
N THR A 210 -28.29 -0.37 -23.28
CA THR A 210 -27.57 -1.27 -24.19
C THR A 210 -26.13 -0.81 -24.36
N GLN A 211 -25.94 0.49 -24.62
CA GLN A 211 -24.59 1.05 -24.71
C GLN A 211 -23.87 1.01 -23.35
N ALA A 212 -24.58 1.24 -22.24
CA ALA A 212 -24.01 1.12 -20.90
C ALA A 212 -23.48 -0.30 -20.62
N SER A 213 -24.25 -1.33 -21.00
CA SER A 213 -23.82 -2.73 -20.87
C SER A 213 -22.57 -3.03 -21.70
N ALA A 214 -22.53 -2.59 -22.96
CA ALA A 214 -21.39 -2.86 -23.84
C ALA A 214 -20.09 -2.22 -23.30
N LEU A 215 -20.17 -0.98 -22.81
CA LEU A 215 -19.03 -0.30 -22.18
C LEU A 215 -18.59 -0.99 -20.88
N ALA A 216 -19.55 -1.52 -20.11
CA ALA A 216 -19.24 -2.26 -18.90
C ALA A 216 -18.52 -3.58 -19.20
N ASP A 217 -18.90 -4.27 -20.29
CA ASP A 217 -18.24 -5.51 -20.75
C ASP A 217 -16.78 -5.25 -21.16
N ASP A 218 -16.52 -4.19 -21.94
CA ASP A 218 -15.15 -3.79 -22.32
C ASP A 218 -14.27 -3.53 -21.09
N LEU A 219 -14.82 -2.82 -20.09
CA LEU A 219 -14.12 -2.54 -18.84
C LEU A 219 -13.94 -3.81 -17.98
N ASP A 220 -14.91 -4.74 -17.96
CA ASP A 220 -14.78 -6.02 -17.27
C ASP A 220 -13.63 -6.85 -17.86
N ASP A 221 -13.49 -6.88 -19.18
CA ASP A 221 -12.40 -7.61 -19.84
C ASP A 221 -11.03 -7.05 -19.44
N PHE A 222 -10.89 -5.72 -19.37
CA PHE A 222 -9.68 -5.10 -18.83
C PHE A 222 -9.47 -5.45 -17.35
N ASN A 223 -10.47 -5.26 -16.49
CA ASN A 223 -10.37 -5.46 -15.04
C ASN A 223 -10.05 -6.92 -14.65
N ASN A 224 -10.36 -7.87 -15.53
CA ASN A 224 -10.05 -9.28 -15.35
C ASN A 224 -8.79 -9.75 -16.11
N GLY A 225 -8.05 -8.83 -16.74
CA GLY A 225 -6.80 -9.13 -17.43
C GLY A 225 -6.99 -9.96 -18.69
N ARG A 226 -8.17 -9.91 -19.33
CA ARG A 226 -8.51 -10.70 -20.53
C ARG A 226 -8.00 -10.07 -21.83
N ILE A 227 -7.41 -8.88 -21.76
CA ILE A 227 -6.84 -8.17 -22.90
C ILE A 227 -5.34 -8.47 -22.99
N ASN A 228 -4.92 -9.12 -24.07
CA ASN A 228 -3.54 -9.61 -24.25
C ASN A 228 -2.45 -8.53 -24.17
N GLU A 229 -2.76 -7.30 -24.56
CA GLU A 229 -1.81 -6.17 -24.57
C GLU A 229 -1.84 -5.34 -23.28
N CYS A 230 -2.71 -5.72 -22.34
CA CYS A 230 -2.81 -5.05 -21.06
C CYS A 230 -2.12 -5.85 -19.95
N PRO A 231 -1.75 -5.15 -18.85
CA PRO A 231 -1.44 -5.76 -17.57
C PRO A 231 -2.33 -6.96 -17.24
N GLN A 232 -1.69 -8.10 -16.99
CA GLN A 232 -2.40 -9.31 -16.58
C GLN A 232 -2.93 -9.17 -15.16
N LYS A 233 -3.86 -10.04 -14.78
CA LYS A 233 -4.43 -10.06 -13.44
C LYS A 233 -3.35 -10.45 -12.42
N CYS A 234 -3.34 -9.79 -11.26
CA CYS A 234 -2.48 -10.19 -10.15
C CYS A 234 -2.92 -11.55 -9.60
N ASP A 235 -1.96 -12.42 -9.28
CA ASP A 235 -2.18 -13.69 -8.59
C ASP A 235 -2.59 -13.48 -7.12
#